data_AF-A0A4Y2FZ91-F1
#
_entry.id   AF-A0A4Y2FZ91-F1
#
_cell.length_a   1.000
_cell.length_b   1.000
_cell.length_c   1.000
_cell.angle_alpha   90.00
_cell.angle_beta   90.00
_cell.angle_gamma   90.00
#
_symmetry.space_group_name_H-M   'P 1'
#
loop_
_entity.id
_entity.type
_entity.pdbx_description
1 polymer ?
#
loop_
_entity_poly.entity_id
_entity_poly.type
_entity_poly.pdbx_seq_one_letter_code
_entity_poly.pdbx_strand_id
1 'polypeptide(L)'
;METHYLTRTNLAQVLLPPLYEKLGLTKQFIIPQPKYGEFFRYLCSKFPKLPEAKLKEGVVTGPDIRKLLSDSLFSETMGDKEKEAWDSFKDAVHRFLENTKDPLYKTIVQRMLTAYEAQGCKMSLKVHFIYSHIVKIRVKDFTRMSVIARGDTMPKKMGRQHAS
;
A
#
# COMPACT_ATOMS: atom_id res chain seq x y z
N MET A 1 -31.03 30.84 0.32
CA MET A 1 -29.67 30.44 0.76
C MET A 1 -29.70 28.94 0.97
N GLU A 2 -29.37 28.16 -0.06
CA GLU A 2 -29.29 26.70 0.02
C GLU A 2 -27.83 26.29 0.10
N THR A 3 -27.46 25.70 1.24
CA THR A 3 -26.16 25.08 1.43
C THR A 3 -26.14 23.74 0.70
N HIS A 4 -25.58 23.74 -0.51
CA HIS A 4 -25.23 22.50 -1.21
C HIS A 4 -24.19 21.73 -0.40
N TYR A 5 -24.66 20.70 0.31
CA TYR A 5 -23.82 19.69 0.91
C TYR A 5 -22.93 19.07 -0.18
N LEU A 6 -21.62 19.23 0.01
CA LEU A 6 -20.58 18.58 -0.77
C LEU A 6 -20.92 17.10 -0.94
N THR A 7 -21.19 16.72 -2.18
CA THR A 7 -21.46 15.35 -2.60
C THR A 7 -20.30 14.49 -2.16
N ARG A 8 -20.60 13.53 -1.26
CA ARG A 8 -19.71 12.48 -0.78
C ARG A 8 -19.06 11.79 -1.98
N THR A 9 -17.86 12.20 -2.32
CA THR A 9 -17.10 11.69 -3.47
C THR A 9 -16.93 10.19 -3.30
N ASN A 10 -17.28 9.41 -4.31
CA ASN A 10 -17.07 7.97 -4.31
C ASN A 10 -15.56 7.71 -4.38
N LEU A 11 -14.95 7.41 -3.23
CA LEU A 11 -13.50 7.33 -3.04
C LEU A 11 -12.83 6.16 -3.81
N ALA A 12 -13.58 5.29 -4.49
CA ALA A 12 -13.02 4.37 -5.48
C ALA A 12 -12.37 5.11 -6.68
N GLN A 13 -12.68 6.40 -6.85
CA GLN A 13 -12.08 7.30 -7.83
C GLN A 13 -10.92 8.13 -7.27
N VAL A 14 -10.63 8.04 -5.95
CA VAL A 14 -9.51 8.73 -5.29
C VAL A 14 -8.40 7.72 -4.99
N LEU A 15 -8.15 6.81 -5.94
CA LEU A 15 -6.82 6.23 -6.04
C LEU A 15 -5.96 7.37 -6.57
N LEU A 16 -5.08 7.92 -5.73
CA LEU A 16 -4.08 8.89 -6.19
C LEU A 16 -3.44 8.37 -7.50
N PRO A 17 -3.07 9.25 -8.46
CA PRO A 17 -2.59 8.78 -9.76
C PRO A 17 -1.38 7.89 -9.50
N PRO A 18 -1.41 6.59 -9.89
CA PRO A 18 -0.50 5.54 -9.39
C PRO A 18 1.00 5.83 -9.51
N LEU A 19 1.36 6.89 -10.23
CA LEU A 19 2.70 7.40 -10.42
C LEU A 19 3.25 8.17 -9.19
N TYR A 20 2.43 8.95 -8.47
CA TYR A 20 2.91 9.77 -7.35
C TYR A 20 3.18 8.94 -6.08
N GLU A 21 2.49 7.81 -5.92
CA GLU A 21 2.69 6.85 -4.84
C GLU A 21 4.00 6.10 -5.07
N LYS A 22 4.23 5.63 -6.31
CA LYS A 22 5.46 4.93 -6.71
C LYS A 22 6.70 5.78 -6.41
N LEU A 23 6.68 7.06 -6.77
CA LEU A 23 7.77 8.00 -6.47
C LEU A 23 8.05 8.11 -4.96
N GLY A 24 7.00 8.18 -4.15
CA GLY A 24 7.14 8.25 -2.69
C GLY A 24 7.74 6.98 -2.09
N LEU A 25 7.23 5.83 -2.50
CA LEU A 25 7.66 4.51 -2.01
C LEU A 25 9.08 4.17 -2.43
N THR A 26 9.47 4.45 -3.68
CA THR A 26 10.86 4.23 -4.12
C THR A 26 11.84 5.15 -3.40
N LYS A 27 11.48 6.43 -3.20
CA LYS A 27 12.33 7.36 -2.44
C LYS A 27 12.58 6.84 -1.02
N GLN A 28 11.52 6.37 -0.34
CA GLN A 28 11.65 5.81 1.01
C GLN A 28 12.43 4.51 1.07
N PHE A 29 12.40 3.71 0.01
CA PHE A 29 13.22 2.51 -0.09
C PHE A 29 14.71 2.84 -0.26
N ILE A 30 15.06 3.86 -1.07
CA ILE A 30 16.46 4.21 -1.38
C ILE A 30 17.14 4.97 -0.22
N ILE A 31 16.42 5.82 0.51
CA ILE A 31 16.99 6.65 1.58
C ILE A 31 17.68 5.85 2.71
N PRO A 32 17.10 4.79 3.28
CA PRO A 32 17.71 4.04 4.39
C PRO A 32 18.87 3.15 3.96
N GLN A 33 19.06 2.94 2.65
CA GLN A 33 20.12 2.08 2.12
C GLN A 33 21.52 2.63 2.41
N PRO A 34 22.52 1.75 2.62
CA PRO A 34 23.91 2.16 2.76
C PRO A 34 24.35 3.07 1.62
N LYS A 35 24.89 4.24 1.95
CA LYS A 35 25.40 5.22 0.95
C LYS A 35 26.69 4.78 0.28
N TYR A 36 27.28 3.71 0.78
CA TYR A 36 28.50 3.08 0.31
C TYR A 36 28.25 1.57 0.36
N GLY A 37 28.33 0.89 -0.78
CA GLY A 37 27.97 -0.52 -0.91
C GLY A 37 27.64 -0.93 -2.33
N GLU A 38 27.42 -2.22 -2.57
CA GLU A 38 27.09 -2.77 -3.89
C GLU A 38 25.81 -2.18 -4.47
N PHE A 39 24.74 -2.11 -3.68
CA PHE A 39 23.50 -1.44 -4.03
C PHE A 39 23.73 -0.02 -4.60
N PHE A 40 24.48 0.80 -3.87
CA PHE A 40 24.67 2.20 -4.27
C PHE A 40 25.60 2.34 -5.49
N ARG A 41 26.68 1.54 -5.56
CA ARG A 41 27.55 1.49 -6.74
C ARG A 41 26.76 1.09 -7.99
N TYR A 42 25.87 0.11 -7.86
CA TYR A 42 24.99 -0.32 -8.95
C TYR A 42 24.00 0.78 -9.35
N LEU A 43 23.41 1.47 -8.38
CA LEU A 43 22.50 2.58 -8.66
C LEU A 43 23.21 3.71 -9.44
N CYS A 44 24.43 4.06 -9.05
CA CYS A 44 25.25 5.04 -9.78
C CYS A 44 25.59 4.57 -11.20
N SER A 45 25.93 3.29 -11.40
CA SER A 45 26.26 2.75 -12.72
C SER A 45 25.03 2.67 -13.64
N LYS A 46 23.85 2.41 -13.10
CA LYS A 46 22.57 2.40 -13.84
C LYS A 46 22.12 3.79 -14.26
N PHE A 47 22.44 4.80 -13.46
CA PHE A 47 22.07 6.19 -13.72
C PHE A 47 23.29 7.11 -13.76
N PRO A 48 24.22 6.94 -14.72
CA PRO A 48 25.47 7.72 -14.76
C PRO A 48 25.24 9.21 -15.03
N LYS A 49 24.04 9.57 -15.52
CA LYS A 49 23.63 10.97 -15.75
C LYS A 49 23.04 11.64 -14.50
N LEU A 50 22.74 10.89 -13.44
CA LEU A 50 22.22 11.44 -12.19
C LEU A 50 23.37 11.73 -11.22
N PRO A 51 23.40 12.92 -10.59
CA PRO A 51 24.36 13.21 -9.54
C PRO A 51 24.22 12.24 -8.37
N GLU A 52 25.35 11.82 -7.81
CA GLU A 52 25.40 10.94 -6.64
C GLU A 52 24.55 11.47 -5.48
N ALA A 53 24.61 12.78 -5.22
CA ALA A 53 23.80 13.44 -4.19
C ALA A 53 22.29 13.22 -4.39
N LYS A 54 21.79 13.31 -5.64
CA LYS A 54 20.38 13.05 -5.95
C LYS A 54 20.00 11.60 -5.68
N LEU A 55 20.88 10.66 -6.03
CA LEU A 55 20.67 9.24 -5.75
C LEU A 55 20.64 8.96 -4.24
N LYS A 56 21.54 9.57 -3.46
CA LYS A 56 21.55 9.45 -1.98
C LYS A 56 20.26 9.96 -1.34
N GLU A 57 19.67 11.00 -1.90
CA GLU A 57 18.38 11.55 -1.47
C GLU A 57 17.16 10.79 -2.01
N GLY A 58 17.37 9.71 -2.78
CA GLY A 58 16.29 8.94 -3.40
C GLY A 58 15.51 9.72 -4.46
N VAL A 59 16.15 10.72 -5.08
CA VAL A 59 15.55 11.52 -6.16
C VAL A 59 15.68 10.75 -7.47
N VAL A 60 14.58 10.08 -7.84
CA VAL A 60 14.43 9.33 -9.08
C VAL A 60 13.14 9.74 -9.79
N THR A 61 13.10 9.62 -11.12
CA THR A 61 11.93 9.94 -11.92
C THR A 61 11.06 8.70 -12.19
N GLY A 62 9.84 8.89 -12.71
CA GLY A 62 8.98 7.77 -13.13
C GLY A 62 9.66 6.81 -14.12
N PRO A 63 10.35 7.30 -15.18
CA PRO A 63 11.18 6.48 -16.05
C PRO A 63 12.28 5.69 -15.32
N ASP A 64 12.96 6.30 -14.34
CA ASP A 64 14.02 5.63 -13.58
C ASP A 64 13.45 4.48 -12.74
N ILE A 65 12.31 4.70 -12.10
CA ILE A 65 11.60 3.66 -11.35
C ILE A 65 11.22 2.49 -12.27
N ARG A 66 10.68 2.78 -13.46
CA ARG A 66 10.35 1.71 -14.42
C ARG A 66 11.57 0.89 -14.81
N LYS A 67 12.72 1.53 -15.05
CA LYS A 67 13.98 0.83 -15.32
C LYS A 67 14.39 -0.07 -14.15
N LEU A 68 14.28 0.42 -12.91
CA LEU A 68 14.60 -0.38 -11.71
C LEU A 68 13.65 -1.57 -11.53
N LEU A 69 12.35 -1.38 -11.76
CA LEU A 69 11.34 -2.44 -11.62
C LEU A 69 11.56 -3.56 -12.65
N SER A 70 11.99 -3.22 -13.87
CA SER A 70 12.26 -4.19 -14.93
C SER A 70 13.65 -4.85 -14.85
N ASP A 71 14.51 -4.41 -13.93
CA ASP A 71 15.90 -4.88 -13.82
C ASP A 71 16.02 -5.95 -12.74
N SER A 72 16.06 -7.22 -13.16
CA SER A 72 16.19 -8.36 -12.24
C SER A 72 17.51 -8.36 -11.46
N LEU A 73 18.58 -7.80 -12.03
CA LEU A 73 19.88 -7.72 -11.36
C LEU A 73 19.89 -6.71 -10.21
N PHE A 74 18.95 -5.76 -10.19
CA PHE A 74 18.88 -4.75 -9.13
C PHE A 74 18.67 -5.38 -7.75
N SER A 75 17.76 -6.35 -7.63
CA SER A 75 17.51 -7.09 -6.39
C SER A 75 18.69 -7.95 -5.92
N GLU A 76 19.60 -8.33 -6.83
CA GLU A 76 20.77 -9.13 -6.47
C GLU A 76 21.91 -8.30 -5.85
N THR A 77 21.78 -6.97 -5.86
CA THR A 77 22.76 -6.06 -5.26
C THR A 77 22.47 -5.74 -3.78
N MET A 78 21.47 -6.40 -3.22
CA MET A 78 20.86 -6.13 -1.92
C MET A 78 21.05 -7.31 -0.97
N GLY A 79 21.05 -7.04 0.35
CA GLY A 79 20.91 -8.10 1.35
C GLY A 79 19.48 -8.68 1.38
N ASP A 80 19.30 -9.79 2.09
CA ASP A 80 18.03 -10.52 2.12
C ASP A 80 16.83 -9.65 2.53
N LYS A 81 17.02 -8.77 3.53
CA LYS A 81 15.96 -7.88 4.05
C LYS A 81 15.56 -6.83 3.02
N GLU A 82 16.55 -6.19 2.39
CA GLU A 82 16.33 -5.18 1.36
C GLU A 82 15.70 -5.80 0.12
N LYS A 83 16.14 -7.00 -0.25
CA LYS A 83 15.59 -7.77 -1.36
C LYS A 83 14.13 -8.12 -1.12
N GLU A 84 13.77 -8.60 0.07
CA GLU A 84 12.38 -8.89 0.43
C GLU A 84 11.49 -7.63 0.35
N ALA A 85 11.99 -6.49 0.84
CA ALA A 85 11.28 -5.23 0.75
C ALA A 85 11.09 -4.77 -0.70
N TRP A 86 12.11 -4.90 -1.54
CA TRP A 86 12.02 -4.57 -2.97
C TRP A 86 11.07 -5.48 -3.74
N ASP A 87 11.13 -6.80 -3.49
CA ASP A 87 10.27 -7.77 -4.14
C ASP A 87 8.80 -7.58 -3.74
N SER A 88 8.55 -7.30 -2.45
CA SER A 88 7.21 -6.97 -1.98
C SER A 88 6.69 -5.66 -2.59
N PHE A 89 7.58 -4.68 -2.83
CA PHE A 89 7.22 -3.45 -3.56
C PHE A 89 6.89 -3.73 -5.02
N LYS A 90 7.67 -4.55 -5.73
CA LYS A 90 7.36 -4.97 -7.12
C LYS A 90 5.98 -5.63 -7.19
N ASP A 91 5.68 -6.54 -6.26
CA ASP A 91 4.39 -7.23 -6.21
C ASP A 91 3.23 -6.24 -5.98
N ALA A 92 3.39 -5.30 -5.04
CA ALA A 92 2.41 -4.24 -4.82
C ALA A 92 2.25 -3.32 -6.03
N VAL A 93 3.34 -3.04 -6.76
CA VAL A 93 3.27 -2.25 -7.99
C VAL A 93 2.43 -2.98 -9.05
N HIS A 94 2.68 -4.26 -9.30
CA HIS A 94 1.99 -5.00 -10.36
C HIS A 94 0.53 -5.34 -10.04
N ARG A 95 0.24 -5.64 -8.77
CA ARG A 95 -1.05 -6.20 -8.37
C ARG A 95 -2.01 -5.17 -7.78
N PHE A 96 -1.50 -3.99 -7.41
CA PHE A 96 -2.30 -2.93 -6.80
C PHE A 96 -2.15 -1.57 -7.49
N LEU A 97 -0.94 -1.17 -7.89
CA LEU A 97 -0.70 0.18 -8.47
C LEU A 97 -0.73 0.20 -10.01
N GLU A 98 -0.57 -0.93 -10.68
CA GLU A 98 -1.03 -1.10 -12.05
C GLU A 98 -2.54 -1.31 -11.99
N ASN A 99 -3.27 -1.01 -13.06
CA ASN A 99 -4.75 -0.92 -13.12
C ASN A 99 -5.48 -2.27 -12.90
N THR A 100 -4.88 -3.16 -12.12
CA THR A 100 -5.29 -4.48 -11.71
C THR A 100 -5.99 -4.39 -10.36
N LYS A 101 -7.21 -4.93 -10.26
CA LYS A 101 -7.95 -5.03 -9.00
C LYS A 101 -7.73 -6.40 -8.37
N ASP A 102 -6.51 -6.69 -7.93
CA ASP A 102 -6.20 -7.97 -7.32
C ASP A 102 -7.00 -8.15 -6.01
N PRO A 103 -7.76 -9.24 -5.83
CA PRO A 103 -8.57 -9.45 -4.62
C PRO A 103 -7.71 -9.52 -3.33
N LEU A 104 -6.42 -9.82 -3.45
CA LEU A 104 -5.47 -9.93 -2.34
C LEU A 104 -4.67 -8.64 -2.09
N TYR A 105 -5.02 -7.52 -2.73
CA TYR A 105 -4.26 -6.26 -2.60
C TYR A 105 -3.98 -5.84 -1.15
N LYS A 106 -4.94 -6.07 -0.22
CA LYS A 106 -4.74 -5.75 1.21
C LYS A 106 -3.55 -6.51 1.79
N THR A 107 -3.44 -7.81 1.51
CA THR A 107 -2.37 -8.67 1.99
C THR A 107 -1.04 -8.29 1.35
N ILE A 108 -1.04 -8.03 0.04
CA ILE A 108 0.14 -7.63 -0.73
C ILE A 108 0.72 -6.33 -0.16
N VAL A 109 -0.12 -5.32 0.04
CA VAL A 109 0.34 -4.04 0.57
C VAL A 109 0.72 -4.17 2.05
N GLN A 110 0.02 -4.97 2.87
CA GLN A 110 0.43 -5.20 4.25
C GLN A 110 1.82 -5.87 4.34
N ARG A 111 2.11 -6.84 3.45
CA ARG A 111 3.44 -7.46 3.35
C ARG A 111 4.51 -6.44 2.99
N MET A 112 4.26 -5.60 1.98
CA MET A 112 5.17 -4.53 1.58
C MET A 112 5.46 -3.57 2.74
N LEU A 113 4.43 -3.14 3.49
CA LEU A 113 4.59 -2.24 4.63
C LEU A 113 5.43 -2.87 5.75
N THR A 114 5.22 -4.15 6.03
CA THR A 114 5.98 -4.89 7.05
C THR A 114 7.45 -5.02 6.65
N ALA A 115 7.73 -5.33 5.37
CA ALA A 115 9.10 -5.43 4.87
C ALA A 115 9.81 -4.06 4.88
N TYR A 116 9.10 -2.98 4.54
CA TYR A 116 9.63 -1.62 4.62
C TYR A 116 9.98 -1.23 6.06
N GLU A 117 9.14 -1.58 7.04
CA GLU A 117 9.42 -1.36 8.45
C GLU A 117 10.65 -2.15 8.91
N ALA A 118 10.76 -3.43 8.54
CA ALA A 118 11.92 -4.28 8.87
C ALA A 118 13.24 -3.76 8.27
N GLN A 119 13.17 -3.10 7.10
CA GLN A 119 14.28 -2.43 6.44
C GLN A 119 14.65 -1.08 7.10
N GLY A 120 13.81 -0.55 8.00
CA GLY A 120 14.02 0.76 8.63
C GLY A 120 13.51 1.93 7.79
N CYS A 121 12.60 1.70 6.84
CA CYS A 121 11.92 2.78 6.11
C CYS A 121 11.04 3.57 7.08
N LYS A 122 11.30 4.87 7.21
CA LYS A 122 10.44 5.76 8.01
C LYS A 122 9.04 5.88 7.37
N MET A 123 8.02 5.87 8.22
CA MET A 123 6.63 6.09 7.80
C MET A 123 6.44 7.51 7.25
N SER A 124 6.40 7.68 5.92
CA SER A 124 5.98 8.96 5.32
C SER A 124 4.47 9.13 5.40
N LEU A 125 3.98 10.35 5.19
CA LEU A 125 2.56 10.63 5.04
C LEU A 125 1.91 9.73 3.96
N LYS A 126 2.64 9.39 2.89
CA LYS A 126 2.15 8.50 1.81
C LYS A 126 2.00 7.07 2.29
N VAL A 127 2.97 6.56 3.04
CA VAL A 127 2.89 5.20 3.62
C VAL A 127 1.80 5.15 4.69
N HIS A 128 1.67 6.19 5.51
CA HIS A 128 0.60 6.32 6.49
C HIS A 128 -0.78 6.37 5.83
N PHE A 129 -0.92 7.08 4.71
CA PHE A 129 -2.16 7.10 3.94
C PHE A 129 -2.52 5.69 3.44
N ILE A 130 -1.57 4.98 2.82
CA ILE A 130 -1.75 3.60 2.35
C ILE A 130 -2.13 2.67 3.51
N TYR A 131 -1.43 2.74 4.64
CA TYR A 131 -1.73 1.97 5.85
C TYR A 131 -3.13 2.28 6.40
N SER A 132 -3.48 3.57 6.53
CA SER A 132 -4.79 4.03 7.01
C SER A 132 -5.92 3.56 6.11
N HIS A 133 -5.70 3.53 4.79
CA HIS A 133 -6.71 3.02 3.85
C HIS A 133 -6.90 1.51 3.95
N ILE A 134 -5.85 0.73 4.16
CA ILE A 134 -5.97 -0.72 4.33
C ILE A 134 -6.67 -1.05 5.67
N VAL A 135 -6.32 -0.34 6.75
CA VAL A 135 -6.89 -0.53 8.08
C VAL A 135 -8.34 -0.02 8.17
N LYS A 136 -8.70 1.09 7.53
CA LYS A 136 -10.08 1.61 7.52
C LYS A 136 -11.07 0.70 6.77
N ILE A 137 -10.59 -0.13 5.84
CA ILE A 137 -11.46 -1.12 5.19
C ILE A 137 -11.80 -2.27 6.16
N ARG A 138 -10.89 -2.67 7.08
CA ARG A 138 -11.21 -3.65 8.13
C ARG A 138 -12.39 -3.23 9.02
N VAL A 139 -12.49 -1.94 9.37
CA VAL A 139 -13.54 -1.47 10.29
C VAL A 139 -14.92 -1.52 9.63
N LYS A 140 -15.02 -1.16 8.34
CA LYS A 140 -16.29 -1.21 7.61
C LYS A 140 -16.80 -2.63 7.38
N ASP A 141 -15.89 -3.58 7.16
CA ASP A 141 -16.23 -5.00 7.00
C ASP A 141 -16.74 -5.60 8.33
N PHE A 142 -16.16 -5.20 9.47
CA PHE A 142 -16.60 -5.63 10.80
C PHE A 142 -17.99 -5.07 11.17
N THR A 143 -18.27 -3.80 10.85
CA THR A 143 -19.59 -3.20 11.15
C THR A 143 -20.71 -3.84 10.32
N ARG A 144 -20.47 -4.23 9.06
CA ARG A 144 -21.49 -4.92 8.22
C ARG A 144 -21.82 -6.32 8.71
N MET A 145 -20.88 -7.07 9.31
CA MET A 145 -21.18 -8.39 9.87
C MET A 145 -21.99 -8.32 11.17
N SER A 146 -21.75 -7.31 12.00
CA SER A 146 -22.48 -7.12 13.27
C SER A 146 -23.95 -6.70 13.13
N VAL A 147 -24.38 -6.28 11.94
CA VAL A 147 -25.77 -5.84 11.68
C VAL A 147 -26.68 -6.99 11.23
N ILE A 148 -26.13 -8.10 10.72
CA ILE A 148 -26.93 -9.23 10.21
C ILE A 148 -27.35 -10.21 11.33
N ALA A 149 -26.67 -10.21 12.48
CA ALA A 149 -26.91 -11.17 13.57
C ALA A 149 -28.02 -10.77 14.58
N ARG A 150 -28.90 -9.80 14.26
CA ARG A 150 -30.05 -9.42 15.14
C ARG A 150 -31.39 -9.61 14.45
N GLY A 151 -31.57 -10.75 13.81
CA GLY A 151 -32.78 -11.09 13.04
C GLY A 151 -33.43 -12.40 13.43
N ASP A 152 -33.32 -12.85 14.69
CA ASP A 152 -33.95 -14.10 15.13
C ASP A 152 -35.13 -13.87 16.09
N THR A 153 -36.31 -14.20 15.56
CA THR A 153 -37.53 -14.76 16.18
C THR A 153 -38.17 -14.10 17.41
N MET A 154 -39.31 -13.42 17.17
CA MET A 154 -40.34 -13.13 18.18
C MET A 154 -41.05 -14.41 18.60
N PRO A 155 -41.29 -14.67 19.91
CA PRO A 155 -42.05 -15.83 20.36
C PRO A 155 -43.54 -15.65 20.07
N LYS A 156 -44.16 -16.63 19.38
CA LYS A 156 -45.63 -16.75 19.26
C LYS A 156 -46.25 -16.89 20.65
N LYS A 157 -47.14 -15.97 21.02
CA LYS A 157 -48.00 -16.11 22.20
C LYS A 157 -48.94 -17.31 22.01
N MET A 158 -48.82 -18.30 22.89
CA MET A 158 -49.74 -19.44 23.04
C MET A 158 -51.10 -18.91 23.53
N GLY A 159 -52.17 -19.24 22.81
CA GLY A 159 -53.55 -18.89 23.15
C GLY A 159 -54.08 -19.65 24.37
N ARG A 160 -54.99 -18.98 25.10
CA ARG A 160 -55.60 -19.36 26.37
C ARG A 160 -56.35 -20.70 26.36
N GLN A 161 -56.27 -21.37 27.51
CA GLN A 161 -57.16 -22.44 27.95
C GLN A 161 -58.60 -21.93 28.10
N HIS A 162 -59.58 -22.73 27.67
CA HIS A 162 -60.95 -22.69 28.19
C HIS A 162 -61.15 -23.96 29.02
N ALA A 163 -61.44 -23.78 30.30
CA ALA A 163 -61.98 -24.82 31.17
C ALA A 163 -63.48 -24.99 30.89
N SER A 164 -63.95 -26.24 30.96
CA SER A 164 -65.36 -26.63 31.03
C SER A 164 -66.04 -26.09 32.28
#